data_AF-A0A2J8ILD5-F1
#
_entry.id   AF-A0A2J8ILD5-F1
#
_cell.length_a   1.000
_cell.length_b   1.000
_cell.length_c   1.000
_cell.angle_alpha   90.00
_cell.angle_beta   90.00
_cell.angle_gamma   90.00
#
_symmetry.space_group_name_H-M   'P 1'
#
loop_
_entity.id
_entity.type
_entity.pdbx_description
1 polymer ?
#
loop_
_entity_poly.entity_id
_entity_poly.type
_entity_poly.pdbx_seq_one_letter_code
_entity_poly.pdbx_strand_id
1 'polypeptide(L)'
;VLAKLLCDQGVGAPIAVSAFYAGMSILQGKDDIFLDLKQKFWNTYMVVYVARNAKDVAVSYYHFYHMAKVHPEPGTWDSFLEKFMVGEVSYGSWYQHVQEWWELSRTHPVLYLFYEDMKENPKREIQKILEFVGRSLPEETVDFMVQHTSFKEMKKNPMTNYTTVPQEFMDHSISPFMRKGMAGDWKTTFTVAQNERFDADYAEKMAGCSLSFRSEL
;
A
#
# COMPACT_ATOMS: atom_id res chain seq x y z
N VAL A 1 -0.70 -21.35 4.55
CA VAL A 1 -0.12 -20.32 5.43
C VAL A 1 -0.72 -18.94 5.15
N LEU A 2 -0.63 -18.39 3.93
CA LEU A 2 -1.16 -17.06 3.60
C LEU A 2 -2.67 -16.91 3.84
N ALA A 3 -3.50 -17.85 3.36
CA ALA A 3 -4.94 -17.82 3.60
C ALA A 3 -5.32 -17.87 5.10
N LYS A 4 -4.58 -18.67 5.88
CA LYS A 4 -4.74 -18.72 7.35
C LYS A 4 -4.36 -17.39 7.99
N LEU A 5 -3.22 -16.81 7.60
CA LEU A 5 -2.76 -15.52 8.10
C LEU A 5 -3.78 -14.40 7.81
N LEU A 6 -4.32 -14.35 6.59
CA LEU A 6 -5.35 -13.39 6.20
C LEU A 6 -6.64 -13.57 7.01
N CYS A 7 -7.08 -14.81 7.25
CA CYS A 7 -8.27 -15.07 8.08
C CYS A 7 -8.04 -14.67 9.54
N ASP A 8 -6.89 -15.04 10.11
CA ASP A 8 -6.55 -14.73 11.50
C ASP A 8 -6.42 -13.21 11.71
N GLN A 9 -5.74 -12.50 10.80
CA GLN A 9 -5.49 -11.06 10.94
C GLN A 9 -6.67 -10.20 10.48
N GLY A 10 -7.42 -10.62 9.47
CA GLY A 10 -8.52 -9.85 8.89
C GLY A 10 -9.86 -10.03 9.62
N VAL A 11 -10.08 -11.19 10.27
CA VAL A 11 -11.38 -11.53 10.86
C VAL A 11 -11.25 -11.99 12.31
N GLY A 12 -10.43 -13.01 12.57
CA GLY A 12 -10.36 -13.64 13.90
C GLY A 12 -9.90 -12.69 15.00
N ALA A 13 -8.73 -12.07 14.81
CA ALA A 13 -8.19 -11.13 15.78
C ALA A 13 -9.08 -9.88 15.96
N PRO A 14 -9.57 -9.21 14.89
CA PRO A 14 -10.46 -8.06 15.06
C PRO A 14 -11.70 -8.33 15.88
N ILE A 15 -12.36 -9.48 15.65
CA ILE A 15 -13.56 -9.87 16.40
C ILE A 15 -13.22 -10.12 17.87
N ALA A 16 -12.17 -10.90 18.16
CA ALA A 16 -11.77 -11.23 19.53
C ALA A 16 -11.37 -9.98 20.33
N VAL A 17 -10.55 -9.10 19.74
CA VAL A 17 -10.12 -7.84 20.35
C VAL A 17 -11.33 -6.93 20.59
N SER A 18 -12.25 -6.85 19.63
CA SER A 18 -13.44 -6.02 19.77
C SER A 18 -14.37 -6.51 20.88
N ALA A 19 -14.61 -7.83 20.96
CA ALA A 19 -15.42 -8.41 22.01
C ALA A 19 -14.80 -8.20 23.40
N PHE A 20 -13.48 -8.37 23.52
CA PHE A 20 -12.76 -8.16 24.78
C PHE A 20 -12.88 -6.70 25.27
N TYR A 21 -12.59 -5.71 24.40
CA TYR A 21 -12.66 -4.31 24.79
C TYR A 21 -14.08 -3.81 25.01
N ALA A 22 -15.07 -4.30 24.25
CA ALA A 22 -16.47 -3.99 24.51
C ALA A 22 -16.89 -4.49 25.91
N GLY A 23 -16.54 -5.72 26.28
CA GLY A 23 -16.79 -6.26 27.61
C GLY A 23 -16.12 -5.45 28.72
N MET A 24 -14.85 -5.07 28.54
CA MET A 24 -14.13 -4.21 29.49
C MET A 24 -14.79 -2.82 29.63
N SER A 25 -15.28 -2.24 28.53
CA SER A 25 -15.94 -0.92 28.54
C SER A 25 -17.26 -0.96 29.30
N ILE A 26 -18.03 -2.03 29.16
CA ILE A 26 -19.26 -2.29 29.92
C ILE A 26 -18.94 -2.42 31.42
N LEU A 27 -17.93 -3.23 31.78
CA LEU A 27 -17.51 -3.41 33.18
C LEU A 27 -17.01 -2.11 33.83
N GLN A 28 -16.45 -1.20 33.03
CA GLN A 28 -15.95 0.11 33.48
C GLN A 28 -17.03 1.20 33.48
N GLY A 29 -18.26 0.91 33.05
CA GLY A 29 -19.35 1.88 33.01
C GLY A 29 -19.11 3.04 32.04
N LYS A 30 -18.45 2.78 30.89
CA LYS A 30 -18.19 3.81 29.87
C LYS A 30 -19.48 4.22 29.16
N ASP A 31 -19.71 5.52 29.02
CA ASP A 31 -20.90 6.07 28.37
C ASP A 31 -20.93 5.81 26.85
N ASP A 32 -19.77 5.86 26.19
CA ASP A 32 -19.62 5.57 24.76
C ASP A 32 -18.65 4.40 24.53
N ILE A 33 -19.23 3.20 24.51
CA ILE A 33 -18.50 1.95 24.28
C ILE A 33 -17.88 1.92 22.88
N PHE A 34 -18.53 2.50 21.87
CA PHE A 34 -18.03 2.47 20.50
C PHE A 34 -16.78 3.34 20.33
N LEU A 35 -16.79 4.54 20.91
CA LEU A 35 -15.63 5.41 20.90
C LEU A 35 -14.45 4.82 21.67
N ASP A 36 -14.69 4.27 22.87
CA ASP A 36 -13.66 3.63 23.69
C ASP A 36 -13.09 2.38 23.00
N LEU A 37 -13.95 1.55 22.39
CA LEU A 37 -13.54 0.41 21.57
C LEU A 37 -12.68 0.87 20.40
N LYS A 38 -13.10 1.89 19.64
CA LYS A 38 -12.35 2.40 18.49
C LYS A 38 -10.95 2.84 18.93
N GLN A 39 -10.83 3.59 20.01
CA GLN A 39 -9.54 4.07 20.52
C GLN A 39 -8.63 2.91 20.95
N LYS A 40 -9.16 1.93 21.69
CA LYS A 40 -8.37 0.78 22.16
C LYS A 40 -7.98 -0.15 21.02
N PHE A 41 -8.88 -0.37 20.06
CA PHE A 41 -8.64 -1.21 18.90
C PHE A 41 -7.46 -0.69 18.07
N TRP A 42 -7.49 0.58 17.66
CA TRP A 42 -6.42 1.15 16.84
C TRP A 42 -5.04 1.16 17.51
N ASN A 43 -5.00 1.27 18.84
CA ASN A 43 -3.76 1.18 19.60
C ASN A 43 -3.24 -0.25 19.80
N THR A 44 -4.04 -1.26 19.46
CA THR A 44 -3.66 -2.68 19.60
C THR A 44 -2.98 -3.23 18.34
N TYR A 45 -3.26 -2.67 17.17
CA TYR A 45 -2.74 -3.17 15.90
C TYR A 45 -1.57 -2.34 15.39
N MET A 46 -0.44 -3.00 15.18
CA MET A 46 0.67 -2.44 14.41
C MET A 46 0.35 -2.52 12.91
N VAL A 47 0.40 -1.39 12.22
CA VAL A 47 0.15 -1.33 10.77
C VAL A 47 1.42 -0.92 10.05
N VAL A 48 1.77 -1.63 8.97
CA VAL A 48 2.81 -1.18 8.03
C VAL A 48 2.10 -0.62 6.80
N TYR A 49 2.25 0.67 6.57
CA TYR A 49 1.69 1.37 5.41
C TYR A 49 2.82 1.66 4.41
N VAL A 50 2.60 1.32 3.14
CA VAL A 50 3.58 1.58 2.07
C VAL A 50 2.98 2.58 1.09
N ALA A 51 3.63 3.73 0.97
CA ALA A 51 3.30 4.78 0.03
C ALA A 51 4.27 4.77 -1.15
N ARG A 52 3.83 5.29 -2.29
CA ARG A 52 4.63 5.39 -3.53
C ARG A 52 4.25 6.65 -4.26
N ASN A 53 5.19 7.24 -5.02
CA ASN A 53 4.91 8.41 -5.85
C ASN A 53 3.69 8.21 -6.75
N ALA A 54 2.83 9.23 -6.80
CA ALA A 54 1.52 9.15 -7.45
C ALA A 54 1.60 8.83 -8.95
N LYS A 55 2.62 9.34 -9.66
CA LYS A 55 2.77 9.14 -11.11
C LYS A 55 3.03 7.68 -11.45
N ASP A 56 3.96 7.03 -10.74
CA ASP A 56 4.20 5.60 -10.93
C ASP A 56 3.01 4.75 -10.46
N VAL A 57 2.31 5.18 -9.40
CA VAL A 57 1.08 4.52 -8.97
C VAL A 57 0.06 4.55 -10.10
N ALA A 58 -0.19 5.71 -10.73
CA ALA A 58 -1.12 5.85 -11.84
C ALA A 58 -0.76 4.91 -13.01
N VAL A 59 0.51 4.85 -13.43
CA VAL A 59 0.96 3.93 -14.48
C VAL A 59 0.78 2.47 -14.09
N SER A 60 1.19 2.10 -12.87
CA SER A 60 1.01 0.73 -12.39
C SER A 60 -0.47 0.36 -12.32
N TYR A 61 -1.32 1.30 -11.93
CA TYR A 61 -2.75 1.08 -11.77
C TYR A 61 -3.45 0.92 -13.11
N TYR A 62 -3.05 1.70 -14.12
CA TYR A 62 -3.54 1.57 -15.49
C TYR A 62 -3.30 0.15 -16.04
N HIS A 63 -2.08 -0.38 -15.89
CA HIS A 63 -1.78 -1.76 -16.28
C HIS A 63 -2.55 -2.79 -15.44
N PHE A 64 -2.77 -2.52 -14.17
CA PHE A 64 -3.54 -3.41 -13.30
C PHE A 64 -5.01 -3.47 -13.72
N TYR A 65 -5.64 -2.34 -14.08
CA TYR A 65 -7.01 -2.32 -14.60
C TYR A 65 -7.19 -3.15 -15.88
N HIS A 66 -6.20 -3.12 -16.78
CA HIS A 66 -6.23 -3.91 -18.01
C HIS A 66 -6.16 -5.43 -17.76
N MET A 67 -5.32 -5.83 -16.81
CA MET A 67 -5.09 -7.24 -16.46
C MET A 67 -6.17 -7.79 -15.52
N ALA A 68 -6.54 -7.05 -14.48
CA ALA A 68 -7.46 -7.50 -13.46
C ALA A 68 -8.92 -7.26 -13.89
N LYS A 69 -9.58 -8.33 -14.35
CA LYS A 69 -10.94 -8.31 -14.93
C LYS A 69 -12.06 -7.98 -13.94
N VAL A 70 -11.73 -7.79 -12.67
CA VAL A 70 -12.63 -7.26 -11.64
C VAL A 70 -12.89 -5.75 -11.78
N HIS A 71 -12.06 -5.05 -12.54
CA HIS A 71 -12.18 -3.62 -12.78
C HIS A 71 -12.87 -3.32 -14.11
N PRO A 72 -13.57 -2.17 -14.23
CA PRO A 72 -14.07 -1.72 -15.52
C PRO A 72 -12.90 -1.43 -16.46
N GLU A 73 -13.15 -1.55 -17.77
CA GLU A 73 -12.15 -1.22 -18.80
C GLU A 73 -11.60 0.21 -18.57
N PRO A 74 -10.28 0.39 -18.45
CA PRO A 74 -9.70 1.68 -18.06
C PRO A 74 -9.76 2.73 -19.18
N GLY A 75 -9.94 2.30 -20.44
CA GLY A 75 -9.90 3.18 -21.60
C GLY A 75 -8.48 3.60 -21.99
N THR A 76 -8.35 4.78 -22.60
CA THR A 76 -7.03 5.35 -22.95
C THR A 76 -6.29 5.81 -21.70
N TRP A 77 -4.97 5.89 -21.79
CA TRP A 77 -4.13 6.46 -20.73
C TRP A 77 -4.62 7.85 -20.31
N ASP A 78 -4.93 8.72 -21.28
CA ASP A 78 -5.41 10.08 -21.02
C ASP A 78 -6.68 10.09 -20.16
N SER A 79 -7.69 9.28 -20.51
CA SER A 79 -8.93 9.19 -19.74
C SER A 79 -8.70 8.61 -18.34
N PHE A 80 -7.82 7.62 -18.23
CA PHE A 80 -7.51 7.00 -16.95
C PHE A 80 -6.77 7.96 -16.01
N LEU A 81 -5.82 8.74 -16.54
CA LEU A 81 -5.08 9.73 -15.76
C LEU A 81 -6.02 10.77 -15.16
N GLU A 82 -7.00 11.27 -15.94
CA GLU A 82 -8.01 12.20 -15.44
C GLU A 82 -8.82 11.59 -14.29
N LYS A 83 -9.33 10.36 -14.46
CA LYS A 83 -10.08 9.63 -13.41
C LYS A 83 -9.23 9.45 -12.16
N PHE A 84 -7.94 9.12 -12.32
CA PHE A 84 -7.02 8.97 -11.19
C PHE A 84 -6.84 10.27 -10.42
N MET A 85 -6.64 11.40 -11.12
CA MET A 85 -6.46 12.73 -10.50
C MET A 85 -7.69 13.17 -9.70
N VAL A 86 -8.91 12.92 -10.21
CA VAL A 86 -10.15 13.26 -9.50
C VAL A 86 -10.58 12.20 -8.47
N GLY A 87 -9.85 11.08 -8.36
CA GLY A 87 -10.16 10.00 -7.42
C GLY A 87 -11.31 9.09 -7.84
N GLU A 88 -11.69 9.09 -9.12
CA GLU A 88 -12.71 8.20 -9.71
C GLU A 88 -12.11 6.83 -10.12
N VAL A 89 -11.26 6.29 -9.25
CA VAL A 89 -10.66 4.95 -9.37
C VAL A 89 -11.00 4.14 -8.12
N SER A 90 -10.74 2.84 -8.18
CA SER A 90 -10.90 1.95 -7.03
C SER A 90 -10.08 2.49 -5.85
N TYR A 91 -10.66 2.43 -4.65
CA TYR A 91 -10.14 3.02 -3.40
C TYR A 91 -10.09 4.56 -3.34
N GLY A 92 -10.56 5.28 -4.35
CA GLY A 92 -10.77 6.72 -4.28
C GLY A 92 -9.52 7.57 -4.53
N SER A 93 -9.45 8.73 -3.88
CA SER A 93 -8.37 9.70 -4.07
C SER A 93 -7.05 9.22 -3.46
N TRP A 94 -6.01 9.09 -4.30
CA TRP A 94 -4.65 8.81 -3.85
C TRP A 94 -4.15 9.87 -2.84
N TYR A 95 -4.42 11.15 -3.12
CA TYR A 95 -3.99 12.27 -2.28
C TYR A 95 -4.54 12.17 -0.87
N GLN A 96 -5.85 11.99 -0.74
CA GLN A 96 -6.50 11.83 0.56
C GLN A 96 -5.96 10.60 1.29
N HIS A 97 -5.85 9.47 0.58
CA HIS A 97 -5.39 8.21 1.17
C HIS A 97 -3.99 8.33 1.78
N VAL A 98 -3.01 8.89 1.05
CA VAL A 98 -1.64 9.00 1.58
C VAL A 98 -1.52 10.00 2.71
N GLN A 99 -2.31 11.08 2.70
CA GLN A 99 -2.32 12.10 3.76
C GLN A 99 -2.99 11.60 5.04
N GLU A 100 -4.12 10.91 4.94
CA GLU A 100 -4.81 10.34 6.12
C GLU A 100 -3.93 9.32 6.84
N TRP A 101 -3.28 8.43 6.09
CA TRP A 101 -2.33 7.47 6.67
C TRP A 101 -1.08 8.15 7.26
N TRP A 102 -0.65 9.27 6.69
CA TRP A 102 0.45 10.06 7.22
C TRP A 102 0.09 10.67 8.58
N GLU A 103 -1.08 11.27 8.71
CA GLU A 103 -1.55 11.82 9.99
C GLU A 103 -1.82 10.72 11.03
N LEU A 104 -2.36 9.57 10.60
CA LEU A 104 -2.53 8.42 11.49
C LEU A 104 -1.19 7.90 12.03
N SER A 105 -0.13 7.91 11.21
CA SER A 105 1.20 7.47 11.67
C SER A 105 1.82 8.31 12.78
N ARG A 106 1.33 9.54 12.98
CA ARG A 106 1.78 10.43 14.05
C ARG A 106 1.11 10.15 15.40
N THR A 107 -0.01 9.42 15.37
CA THR A 107 -0.90 9.23 16.54
C THR A 107 -1.14 7.76 16.88
N HIS A 108 -0.89 6.84 15.95
CA HIS A 108 -1.14 5.41 16.07
C HIS A 108 0.12 4.61 15.73
N PRO A 109 0.22 3.34 16.15
CA PRO A 109 1.31 2.44 15.76
C PRO A 109 1.23 2.09 14.27
N VAL A 110 1.63 3.03 13.41
CA VAL A 110 1.76 2.84 11.96
C VAL A 110 3.19 3.15 11.53
N LEU A 111 3.85 2.16 10.94
CA LEU A 111 5.12 2.35 10.25
C LEU A 111 4.83 2.79 8.81
N TYR A 112 5.10 4.04 8.51
CA TYR A 112 4.95 4.62 7.18
C TYR A 112 6.24 4.44 6.37
N LEU A 113 6.19 3.67 5.29
CA LEU A 113 7.33 3.38 4.41
C LEU A 113 7.10 3.94 3.01
N PHE A 114 8.18 4.24 2.32
CA PHE A 114 8.16 4.66 0.92
C PHE A 114 8.71 3.55 0.03
N TYR A 115 8.00 3.25 -1.05
CA TYR A 115 8.43 2.29 -2.06
C TYR A 115 9.83 2.65 -2.60
N GLU A 116 10.09 3.94 -2.78
CA GLU A 116 11.37 4.45 -3.25
C GLU A 116 12.51 4.10 -2.26
N ASP A 117 12.28 4.23 -0.95
CA ASP A 117 13.26 3.84 0.06
C ASP A 117 13.50 2.32 0.06
N MET A 118 12.44 1.53 -0.14
CA MET A 118 12.55 0.07 -0.26
C MET A 118 13.34 -0.34 -1.50
N LYS A 119 13.29 0.46 -2.57
CA LYS A 119 14.06 0.23 -3.78
C LYS A 119 15.52 0.64 -3.64
N GLU A 120 15.78 1.76 -2.96
CA GLU A 120 17.12 2.28 -2.71
C GLU A 120 17.91 1.42 -1.71
N ASN A 121 17.30 1.08 -0.57
CA ASN A 121 17.95 0.29 0.47
C ASN A 121 16.96 -0.67 1.14
N PRO A 122 16.67 -1.83 0.51
CA PRO A 122 15.72 -2.81 1.05
C PRO A 122 16.14 -3.36 2.42
N LYS A 123 17.44 -3.48 2.70
CA LYS A 123 17.96 -3.98 3.98
C LYS A 123 17.58 -3.03 5.12
N ARG A 124 17.77 -1.72 4.93
CA ARG A 124 17.36 -0.68 5.89
C ARG A 124 15.85 -0.72 6.16
N GLU A 125 15.03 -0.82 5.12
CA GLU A 125 13.57 -0.83 5.30
C GLU A 125 13.08 -2.12 5.98
N ILE A 126 13.68 -3.28 5.70
CA ILE A 126 13.40 -4.52 6.44
C ILE A 126 13.78 -4.38 7.92
N GLN A 127 14.92 -3.76 8.23
CA GLN A 127 15.32 -3.50 9.62
C GLN A 127 14.32 -2.60 10.35
N LYS A 128 13.81 -1.53 9.71
CA LYS A 128 12.74 -0.71 10.29
C LYS A 128 11.47 -1.52 10.59
N ILE A 129 11.08 -2.43 9.69
CA ILE A 129 9.93 -3.32 9.92
C ILE A 129 10.19 -4.23 11.11
N LEU A 130 11.39 -4.83 11.21
CA LEU A 130 11.77 -5.70 12.32
C LEU A 130 11.72 -4.96 13.66
N GLU A 131 12.31 -3.78 13.73
CA GLU A 131 12.27 -2.90 14.90
C GLU A 131 10.83 -2.56 15.29
N PHE A 132 10.01 -2.17 14.32
CA PHE A 132 8.61 -1.83 14.53
C PHE A 132 7.78 -2.98 15.10
N VAL A 133 8.02 -4.21 14.65
CA VAL A 133 7.34 -5.40 15.21
C VAL A 133 8.02 -5.98 16.44
N GLY A 134 9.02 -5.29 17.01
CA GLY A 134 9.74 -5.69 18.21
C GLY A 134 10.59 -6.95 18.04
N ARG A 135 11.14 -7.19 16.84
CA ARG A 135 11.98 -8.35 16.52
C ARG A 135 13.39 -7.92 16.14
N SER A 136 14.34 -8.77 16.48
CA SER A 136 15.72 -8.70 15.99
C SER A 136 16.09 -10.05 15.40
N LEU A 137 16.78 -10.03 14.26
CA LEU A 137 17.21 -11.21 13.51
C LEU A 137 18.70 -11.11 13.19
N PRO A 138 19.41 -12.25 13.08
CA PRO A 138 20.79 -12.26 12.62
C PRO A 138 20.92 -11.62 11.23
N GLU A 139 22.05 -10.95 10.98
CA GLU A 139 22.30 -10.25 9.71
C GLU A 139 22.13 -11.16 8.49
N GLU A 140 22.63 -12.41 8.57
CA GLU A 140 22.47 -13.42 7.51
C GLU A 140 20.99 -13.70 7.17
N THR A 141 20.11 -13.66 8.17
CA THR A 141 18.67 -13.85 7.95
C THR A 141 18.07 -12.63 7.27
N VAL A 142 18.50 -11.42 7.63
CA VAL A 142 18.06 -10.18 6.97
C VAL A 142 18.52 -10.17 5.51
N ASP A 143 19.76 -10.56 5.22
CA ASP A 143 20.29 -10.64 3.86
C ASP A 143 19.54 -11.69 3.03
N PHE A 144 19.22 -12.83 3.64
CA PHE A 144 18.36 -13.84 3.02
C PHE A 144 16.97 -13.27 2.67
N MET A 145 16.36 -12.50 3.58
CA MET A 145 15.07 -11.83 3.33
C MET A 145 15.19 -10.85 2.15
N VAL A 146 16.21 -9.99 2.13
CA VAL A 146 16.46 -9.03 1.04
C VAL A 146 16.52 -9.75 -0.31
N GLN A 147 17.25 -10.87 -0.39
CA GLN A 147 17.35 -11.66 -1.61
C GLN A 147 15.99 -12.25 -2.02
N HIS A 148 15.26 -12.86 -1.09
CA HIS A 148 14.00 -13.55 -1.36
C HIS A 148 12.84 -12.60 -1.70
N THR A 149 12.85 -11.39 -1.14
CA THR A 149 11.89 -10.33 -1.46
C THR A 149 12.36 -9.44 -2.60
N SER A 150 13.47 -9.78 -3.28
CA SER A 150 13.89 -9.05 -4.47
C SER A 150 12.89 -9.24 -5.61
N PHE A 151 12.75 -8.22 -6.46
CA PHE A 151 11.83 -8.28 -7.60
C PHE A 151 12.08 -9.49 -8.51
N LYS A 152 13.34 -9.83 -8.74
CA LYS A 152 13.75 -10.97 -9.58
C LYS A 152 13.25 -12.30 -9.00
N GLU A 153 13.34 -12.49 -7.69
CA GLU A 153 12.91 -13.73 -7.04
C GLU A 153 11.39 -13.77 -6.88
N MET A 154 10.76 -12.68 -6.42
CA MET A 154 9.30 -12.60 -6.30
C MET A 154 8.57 -12.77 -7.63
N LYS A 155 9.14 -12.28 -8.74
CA LYS A 155 8.55 -12.45 -10.09
C LYS A 155 8.49 -13.90 -10.54
N LYS A 156 9.44 -14.74 -10.11
CA LYS A 156 9.47 -16.18 -10.42
C LYS A 156 8.60 -17.01 -9.49
N ASN A 157 8.31 -16.51 -8.29
CA ASN A 157 7.65 -17.26 -7.25
C ASN A 157 6.11 -17.25 -7.43
N PRO A 158 5.46 -18.41 -7.69
CA PRO A 158 4.00 -18.52 -7.87
C PRO A 158 3.17 -18.07 -6.67
N MET A 159 3.78 -18.05 -5.47
CA MET A 159 3.11 -17.60 -4.24
C MET A 159 3.02 -16.08 -4.12
N THR A 160 3.78 -15.33 -4.94
CA THR A 160 3.85 -13.86 -4.86
C THR A 160 3.52 -13.17 -6.17
N ASN A 161 3.64 -13.84 -7.31
CA ASN A 161 3.46 -13.23 -8.63
C ASN A 161 2.03 -13.37 -9.20
N TYR A 162 1.11 -13.98 -8.46
CA TYR A 162 -0.31 -14.17 -8.81
C TYR A 162 -0.61 -15.06 -10.03
N THR A 163 0.37 -15.79 -10.58
CA THR A 163 0.13 -16.65 -11.76
C THR A 163 -0.77 -17.86 -11.47
N THR A 164 -1.11 -18.11 -10.21
CA THR A 164 -2.06 -19.15 -9.79
C THR A 164 -3.52 -18.67 -9.78
N VAL A 165 -3.75 -17.36 -9.93
CA VAL A 165 -5.09 -16.78 -10.07
C VAL A 165 -5.61 -17.09 -11.49
N PRO A 166 -6.87 -17.57 -11.64
CA PRO A 166 -7.44 -17.85 -12.95
C PRO A 166 -7.47 -16.62 -13.87
N GLN A 167 -7.32 -16.85 -15.17
CA GLN A 167 -7.25 -15.80 -16.19
C GLN A 167 -8.53 -14.94 -16.22
N GLU A 168 -9.67 -15.52 -15.87
CA GLU A 168 -10.96 -14.84 -15.77
C GLU A 168 -10.96 -13.73 -14.72
N PHE A 169 -10.00 -13.74 -13.78
CA PHE A 169 -9.81 -12.70 -12.77
C PHE A 169 -8.56 -11.86 -13.02
N MET A 170 -7.44 -12.48 -13.43
CA MET A 170 -6.18 -11.79 -13.73
C MET A 170 -5.56 -12.33 -15.02
N ASP A 171 -5.64 -11.54 -16.09
CA ASP A 171 -5.07 -11.91 -17.38
C ASP A 171 -3.59 -11.46 -17.50
N HIS A 172 -2.70 -12.35 -17.11
CA HIS A 172 -1.26 -12.15 -17.18
C HIS A 172 -0.69 -12.05 -18.61
N SER A 173 -1.47 -12.40 -19.64
CA SER A 173 -1.05 -12.23 -21.04
C SER A 173 -1.09 -10.76 -21.49
N ILE A 174 -1.96 -9.96 -20.87
CA ILE A 174 -2.07 -8.51 -21.12
C ILE A 174 -0.94 -7.76 -20.38
N SER A 175 -0.80 -8.03 -19.08
CA SER A 175 0.30 -7.50 -18.28
C SER A 175 0.57 -8.42 -17.09
N PRO A 176 1.82 -8.80 -16.81
CA PRO A 176 2.11 -9.56 -15.59
C PRO A 176 1.95 -8.69 -14.34
N PHE A 177 1.50 -9.29 -13.22
CA PHE A 177 1.38 -8.60 -11.92
C PHE A 177 2.72 -8.01 -11.47
N MET A 178 3.78 -8.81 -11.51
CA MET A 178 5.16 -8.35 -11.29
C MET A 178 5.72 -7.74 -12.59
N ARG A 179 5.31 -6.50 -12.91
CA ARG A 179 5.60 -5.82 -14.19
C ARG A 179 7.07 -5.41 -14.37
N LYS A 180 7.46 -4.25 -13.83
CA LYS A 180 8.83 -3.68 -13.94
C LYS A 180 9.59 -3.56 -12.62
N GLY A 181 8.91 -3.31 -11.51
CA GLY A 181 9.54 -3.28 -10.17
C GLY A 181 10.58 -2.17 -9.98
N MET A 182 10.39 -1.02 -10.61
CA MET A 182 11.30 0.14 -10.57
C MET A 182 10.52 1.42 -10.25
N ALA A 183 11.22 2.44 -9.74
CA ALA A 183 10.70 3.80 -9.60
C ALA A 183 11.06 4.65 -10.83
N GLY A 184 10.21 5.61 -11.18
CA GLY A 184 10.42 6.53 -12.30
C GLY A 184 9.93 6.02 -13.66
N ASP A 185 9.15 4.93 -13.69
CA ASP A 185 8.62 4.38 -14.95
C ASP A 185 7.59 5.31 -15.60
N TRP A 186 6.97 6.18 -14.81
CA TRP A 186 6.03 7.20 -15.28
C TRP A 186 6.58 8.04 -16.44
N LYS A 187 7.90 8.28 -16.50
CA LYS A 187 8.55 9.04 -17.59
C LYS A 187 8.37 8.40 -18.96
N THR A 188 8.08 7.10 -19.02
CA THR A 188 7.85 6.37 -20.29
C THR A 188 6.41 6.47 -20.79
N THR A 189 5.49 6.95 -19.96
CA THR A 189 4.05 6.97 -20.25
C THR A 189 3.49 8.39 -20.29
N PHE A 190 3.92 9.26 -19.38
CA PHE A 190 3.48 10.65 -19.34
C PHE A 190 4.07 11.44 -20.50
N THR A 191 3.21 12.19 -21.20
CA THR A 191 3.67 13.30 -22.04
C THR A 191 4.13 14.48 -21.17
N VAL A 192 4.90 15.41 -21.74
CA VAL A 192 5.33 16.63 -21.03
C VAL A 192 4.13 17.43 -20.51
N ALA A 193 3.11 17.63 -21.36
CA ALA A 193 1.90 18.36 -20.99
C ALA A 193 1.11 17.67 -19.86
N GLN A 194 1.00 16.33 -19.90
CA GLN A 194 0.39 15.57 -18.80
C GLN A 194 1.18 15.69 -17.51
N ASN A 195 2.51 15.65 -17.60
CA ASN A 195 3.36 15.79 -16.43
C ASN A 195 3.20 17.17 -15.78
N GLU A 196 3.26 18.25 -16.56
CA GLU A 196 3.08 19.62 -16.07
C GLU A 196 1.71 19.82 -15.41
N ARG A 197 0.65 19.32 -16.06
CA ARG A 197 -0.70 19.37 -15.51
C ARG A 197 -0.81 18.58 -14.21
N PHE A 198 -0.25 17.38 -14.17
CA PHE A 198 -0.27 16.55 -12.97
C PHE A 198 0.52 17.19 -11.83
N ASP A 199 1.67 17.80 -12.11
CA ASP A 199 2.48 18.50 -11.11
C ASP A 199 1.74 19.70 -10.52
N ALA A 200 0.99 20.45 -11.34
CA ALA A 200 0.15 21.55 -10.85
C ALA A 200 -0.97 21.06 -9.93
N ASP A 201 -1.72 20.03 -10.32
CA ASP A 201 -2.78 19.42 -9.49
C ASP A 201 -2.19 18.82 -8.20
N TYR A 202 -1.08 18.09 -8.30
CA TYR A 202 -0.38 17.53 -7.15
C TYR A 202 0.04 18.61 -6.16
N ALA A 203 0.63 19.71 -6.65
CA ALA A 203 1.05 20.82 -5.80
C ALA A 203 -0.12 21.48 -5.07
N GLU A 204 -1.29 21.60 -5.72
CA GLU A 204 -2.51 22.10 -5.11
C GLU A 204 -3.05 21.12 -4.05
N LYS A 205 -3.22 19.84 -4.39
CA LYS A 205 -3.82 18.83 -3.51
C LYS A 205 -2.96 18.45 -2.31
N MET A 206 -1.64 18.58 -2.46
CA MET A 206 -0.67 18.28 -1.39
C MET A 206 -0.22 19.54 -0.64
N ALA A 207 -0.77 20.72 -0.97
CA ALA A 207 -0.42 21.97 -0.30
C ALA A 207 -0.67 21.88 1.21
N GLY A 208 0.32 22.31 2.00
CA GLY A 208 0.25 22.30 3.46
C GLY A 208 0.53 20.93 4.11
N CYS A 209 0.69 19.86 3.32
CA CYS A 209 1.13 18.58 3.85
C CYS A 209 2.67 18.54 3.99
N SER A 210 3.16 17.97 5.08
CA SER A 210 4.61 17.74 5.30
C SER A 210 5.15 16.51 4.57
N LEU A 211 4.26 15.73 3.94
CA LEU A 211 4.59 14.51 3.23
C LEU A 211 5.25 14.83 1.89
N SER A 212 6.41 14.23 1.64
CA SER A 212 7.17 14.39 0.40
C SER A 212 7.49 13.03 -0.22
N PHE A 213 7.42 12.98 -1.55
CA PHE A 213 7.68 11.78 -2.33
C PHE A 213 8.82 12.02 -3.33
N ARG A 214 9.66 11.00 -3.51
CA ARG A 214 10.67 10.99 -4.58
C ARG A 214 10.03 10.45 -5.86
N SER A 215 10.16 11.16 -6.97
CA SER A 215 9.69 10.70 -8.28
C SER A 215 10.73 9.91 -9.07
N GLU A 216 11.95 9.81 -8.53
CA GLU A 216 13.10 9.11 -9.11
C GLU A 216 14.06 8.64 -8.00
N LEU A 217 14.92 7.69 -8.35
CA LEU A 217 15.97 7.13 -7.50
C LEU A 217 17.34 7.49 -8.06
#